data_AF-A0A2P8A0P8-F1
#
_entry.id   AF-A0A2P8A0P8-F1
#
_cell.length_a   1.000
_cell.length_b   1.000
_cell.length_c   1.000
_cell.angle_alpha   90.00
_cell.angle_beta   90.00
_cell.angle_gamma   90.00
#
_symmetry.space_group_name_H-M   'P 1'
#
loop_
_entity.id
_entity.type
_entity.pdbx_description
1 polymer ?
#
loop_
_entity_poly.entity_id
_entity_poly.type
_entity_poly.pdbx_seq_one_letter_code
_entity_poly.pdbx_strand_id
1 'polypeptide(L)'
;MNTNDITKYGKRFVQYFWDPSPVNESSEPIWCLGQRYDSHPVQPAQSGPKATGPPSTSSESSSVPSAVDSATSMKEKDPDSSSIDIVERTESAERDEALSKGWPGPFLDDVETRIWLTYRNNFPPIAKSNDPAATSGMSFATRLKQLGNQGGFTSDTGWGCMIRSGQSLLANTLAMLDLGRDWRHGDDSSKEAQLLSLFADDPSAPFSIHHFVEHGAAACGKHPGEWFGPSATARCIKALVNAHHPSSLRVYVRPDDSDVYEDTFLATARSESGTFQPTLILLGTRLGIDRINPVYHIALSQALTSPQSIGIAGGRPSSSHYFIGVQDTGYFYLDPHHTRPLLHKTPTPEDIASCHTRRLRRIGVDEMDPSMLLGFLIRSEEEWKAWRREVEDKERVKGEDGKGKGIVHVHDKEPSMDEEAERREAVDEVVSCDDSDDETVMG
;
A
#
# COMPACT_ATOMS: atom_id res chain seq x y z
N MET A 1 34.87 2.84 9.65
CA MET A 1 33.48 2.33 9.81
C MET A 1 33.12 2.51 11.28
N ASN A 2 32.14 3.36 11.58
CA ASN A 2 31.82 3.78 12.93
C ASN A 2 31.06 2.66 13.67
N THR A 3 31.34 2.45 14.95
CA THR A 3 30.72 1.40 15.79
C THR A 3 29.19 1.54 15.90
N ASN A 4 28.67 2.77 15.72
CA ASN A 4 27.23 3.04 15.65
C ASN A 4 26.57 2.49 14.38
N ASP A 5 27.29 2.45 13.26
CA ASP A 5 26.75 1.92 12.00
C ASP A 5 26.62 0.41 12.06
N ILE A 6 27.65 -0.29 12.56
CA ILE A 6 27.68 -1.76 12.68
C ILE A 6 26.55 -2.26 13.58
N THR A 7 26.27 -1.55 14.68
CA THR A 7 25.18 -1.90 15.61
C THR A 7 23.79 -1.67 14.99
N LYS A 8 23.65 -0.62 14.17
CA LYS A 8 22.41 -0.28 13.45
C LYS A 8 22.14 -1.25 12.29
N TYR A 9 23.17 -1.63 11.54
CA TYR A 9 23.08 -2.68 10.54
C TYR A 9 22.80 -4.04 11.20
N GLY A 10 23.41 -4.36 12.34
CA GLY A 10 23.15 -5.58 13.11
C GLY A 10 21.71 -5.71 13.60
N LYS A 11 21.13 -4.64 14.16
CA LYS A 11 19.70 -4.62 14.55
C LYS A 11 18.76 -4.76 13.34
N ARG A 12 19.05 -4.08 12.22
CA ARG A 12 18.27 -4.20 10.98
C ARG A 12 18.36 -5.58 10.34
N PHE A 13 19.53 -6.23 10.37
CA PHE A 13 19.69 -7.60 9.90
C PHE A 13 18.91 -8.60 10.77
N VAL A 14 18.94 -8.43 12.10
CA VAL A 14 18.14 -9.26 13.01
C VAL A 14 16.65 -9.05 12.79
N GLN A 15 16.18 -7.81 12.58
CA GLN A 15 14.77 -7.50 12.29
C GLN A 15 14.33 -7.99 10.90
N TYR A 16 15.24 -8.04 9.92
CA TYR A 16 14.98 -8.63 8.61
C TYR A 16 14.76 -10.15 8.67
N PHE A 17 15.43 -10.85 9.59
CA PHE A 17 15.23 -12.30 9.83
C PHE A 17 14.18 -12.60 10.90
N TRP A 18 13.83 -11.63 11.75
CA TRP A 18 12.88 -11.75 12.85
C TRP A 18 12.03 -10.48 12.90
N ASP A 19 10.93 -10.47 12.14
CA ASP A 19 9.92 -9.41 12.16
C ASP A 19 8.74 -9.86 13.06
N PRO A 20 8.78 -9.61 14.38
CA PRO A 20 7.70 -10.04 15.27
C PRO A 20 6.45 -9.22 15.01
N SER A 21 5.28 -9.88 14.99
CA SER A 21 4.00 -9.17 14.86
C SER A 21 3.84 -8.16 16.02
N PRO A 22 3.41 -6.92 15.73
CA PRO A 22 3.40 -5.83 16.70
C PRO A 22 2.37 -6.07 17.81
N VAL A 23 2.65 -5.54 19.00
CA VAL A 23 1.71 -5.53 20.14
C VAL A 23 1.03 -4.17 20.22
N ASN A 24 -0.29 -4.17 20.48
CA ASN A 24 -1.05 -2.94 20.65
C ASN A 24 -0.90 -2.42 22.09
N GLU A 25 0.04 -1.50 22.28
CA GLU A 25 0.34 -0.88 23.58
C GLU A 25 -0.18 0.56 23.70
N SER A 26 -0.57 1.19 22.59
CA SER A 26 -0.97 2.59 22.53
C SER A 26 -2.49 2.75 22.65
N SER A 27 -2.93 3.77 23.39
CA SER A 27 -4.34 4.16 23.45
C SER A 27 -4.78 5.06 22.28
N GLU A 28 -3.84 5.53 21.45
CA GLU A 28 -4.13 6.39 20.31
C GLU A 28 -5.03 5.69 19.28
N PRO A 29 -5.90 6.43 18.59
CA PRO A 29 -6.76 5.86 17.56
C PRO A 29 -5.94 5.24 16.44
N ILE A 30 -6.44 4.12 15.93
CA ILE A 30 -5.86 3.40 14.80
C ILE A 30 -6.57 3.86 13.54
N TRP A 31 -5.83 4.12 12.48
CA TRP A 31 -6.37 4.52 11.19
C TRP A 31 -5.96 3.53 10.11
N CYS A 32 -6.90 3.18 9.23
CA CYS A 32 -6.67 2.39 8.03
C CYS A 32 -7.38 3.06 6.86
N LEU A 33 -6.65 3.61 5.90
CA LEU A 33 -7.16 4.29 4.71
C LEU A 33 -8.37 5.20 5.02
N GLY A 34 -8.16 6.17 5.93
CA GLY A 34 -9.18 7.13 6.37
C GLY A 34 -10.21 6.62 7.38
N GLN A 35 -10.31 5.30 7.62
CA GLN A 35 -11.22 4.73 8.62
C GLN A 35 -10.58 4.70 10.01
N ARG A 36 -11.29 5.24 11.00
CA ARG A 36 -10.86 5.27 12.40
C ARG A 36 -11.36 4.05 13.18
N TYR A 37 -10.50 3.53 14.05
CA TYR A 37 -10.79 2.49 15.03
C TYR A 37 -10.28 2.89 16.41
N ASP A 38 -11.04 2.58 17.46
CA ASP A 38 -10.58 2.77 18.83
C ASP A 38 -9.65 1.63 19.23
N SER A 39 -8.49 1.97 19.80
CA SER A 39 -7.45 0.99 20.14
C SER A 39 -7.88 -0.01 21.22
N HIS A 40 -8.61 0.47 22.22
CA HIS A 40 -9.17 -0.34 23.30
C HIS A 40 -10.66 -0.03 23.43
N PRO A 41 -11.52 -0.64 22.59
CA PRO A 41 -12.95 -0.35 22.62
C PRO A 41 -13.52 -0.76 24.00
N VAL A 42 -14.20 0.17 24.65
CA VAL A 42 -14.89 -0.09 25.92
C VAL A 42 -16.00 -1.11 25.63
N GLN A 43 -15.91 -2.30 26.22
CA GLN A 43 -17.01 -3.25 26.14
C GLN A 43 -18.27 -2.59 26.73
N PRO A 44 -19.42 -2.60 26.02
CA PRO A 44 -20.66 -2.13 26.61
C PRO A 44 -20.89 -2.88 27.93
N ALA A 45 -21.12 -2.14 29.02
CA ALA A 45 -21.42 -2.74 30.31
C ALA A 45 -22.54 -3.76 30.12
N GLN A 46 -22.24 -5.04 30.31
CA GLN A 46 -23.25 -6.08 30.29
C GLN A 46 -24.29 -5.72 31.36
N SER A 47 -25.48 -5.30 30.91
CA SER A 47 -26.64 -5.13 31.76
C SER A 47 -27.04 -6.51 32.28
N GLY A 48 -26.43 -6.91 33.39
CA GLY A 48 -26.77 -8.15 34.08
C GLY A 48 -28.26 -8.16 34.42
N PRO A 49 -29.00 -9.24 34.12
CA PRO A 49 -30.39 -9.32 34.52
C PRO A 49 -30.46 -9.47 36.05
N LYS A 50 -31.07 -8.49 36.70
CA LYS A 50 -31.48 -8.56 38.11
C LYS A 50 -32.37 -9.78 38.32
N ALA A 51 -32.01 -10.59 39.31
CA ALA A 51 -32.79 -11.72 39.78
C ALA A 51 -34.07 -11.28 40.53
N THR A 52 -35.20 -11.91 40.21
CA THR A 52 -36.34 -12.17 41.11
C THR A 52 -37.03 -13.47 40.66
N GLY A 53 -37.01 -14.51 41.49
CA GLY A 53 -37.74 -15.79 41.29
C GLY A 53 -39.25 -15.67 41.54
N PRO A 54 -40.05 -16.77 41.75
CA PRO A 54 -39.65 -18.06 42.36
C PRO A 54 -40.36 -19.31 41.71
N PRO A 55 -40.63 -20.47 42.38
CA PRO A 55 -40.09 -21.78 41.98
C PRO A 55 -41.14 -22.85 41.59
N SER A 56 -40.73 -23.92 40.88
CA SER A 56 -41.44 -25.23 40.82
C SER A 56 -40.52 -26.28 40.15
N THR A 57 -39.93 -27.20 40.92
CA THR A 57 -40.36 -28.59 41.19
C THR A 57 -40.38 -29.54 39.99
N SER A 58 -39.32 -30.37 39.94
CA SER A 58 -39.27 -31.83 39.64
C SER A 58 -39.99 -32.42 38.43
N SER A 59 -39.21 -33.04 37.54
CA SER A 59 -39.49 -34.40 37.05
C SER A 59 -38.25 -35.03 36.41
N GLU A 60 -38.08 -36.32 36.70
CA GLU A 60 -36.92 -37.18 36.47
C GLU A 60 -36.76 -37.70 35.03
N SER A 61 -35.53 -38.12 34.73
CA SER A 61 -35.09 -39.29 33.94
C SER A 61 -35.64 -39.55 32.53
N SER A 62 -34.73 -39.67 31.56
CA SER A 62 -34.48 -40.97 30.93
C SER A 62 -33.13 -41.01 30.22
N SER A 63 -32.36 -42.02 30.60
CA SER A 63 -31.12 -42.49 30.00
C SER A 63 -31.42 -43.58 28.97
N VAL A 64 -30.78 -43.56 27.81
CA VAL A 64 -30.09 -44.76 27.28
C VAL A 64 -29.04 -44.37 26.22
N PRO A 65 -27.88 -45.07 26.20
CA PRO A 65 -26.78 -44.82 25.29
C PRO A 65 -26.82 -45.78 24.08
N SER A 66 -26.16 -45.42 22.98
CA SER A 66 -25.70 -46.41 21.99
C SER A 66 -24.36 -45.99 21.42
N ALA A 67 -23.36 -46.79 21.75
CA ALA A 67 -22.07 -46.89 21.07
C ALA A 67 -22.18 -47.89 19.89
N VAL A 68 -21.08 -47.98 19.14
CA VAL A 68 -20.77 -48.75 17.92
C VAL A 68 -21.10 -47.99 16.62
N ASP A 69 -20.21 -47.84 15.65
CA ASP A 69 -19.14 -48.74 15.24
C ASP A 69 -17.98 -48.00 14.57
N SER A 70 -16.76 -48.50 14.78
CA SER A 70 -15.55 -48.02 14.09
C SER A 70 -15.41 -48.77 12.77
N ALA A 71 -15.55 -48.05 11.66
CA ALA A 71 -15.13 -48.54 10.36
C ALA A 71 -14.10 -47.58 9.76
N THR A 72 -12.84 -47.96 9.90
CA THR A 72 -11.69 -47.47 9.14
C THR A 72 -12.01 -47.57 7.64
N SER A 73 -12.25 -46.44 7.00
CA SER A 73 -12.16 -46.31 5.55
C SER A 73 -11.01 -45.37 5.24
N MET A 74 -9.90 -45.95 4.79
CA MET A 74 -8.83 -45.20 4.12
C MET A 74 -9.43 -44.59 2.86
N LYS A 75 -9.70 -43.28 2.89
CA LYS A 75 -9.92 -42.48 1.69
C LYS A 75 -8.58 -41.90 1.28
N GLU A 76 -8.18 -42.22 0.05
CA GLU A 76 -7.10 -41.58 -0.67
C GLU A 76 -7.28 -40.05 -0.59
N LYS A 77 -6.24 -39.35 -0.14
CA LYS A 77 -6.20 -37.89 -0.10
C LYS A 77 -5.99 -37.38 -1.52
N ASP A 78 -6.97 -36.65 -2.04
CA ASP A 78 -6.72 -35.68 -3.10
C ASP A 78 -5.67 -34.67 -2.61
N PRO A 79 -4.65 -34.33 -3.42
CA PRO A 79 -3.61 -33.39 -3.02
C PRO A 79 -4.13 -31.94 -2.85
N ASP A 80 -5.28 -31.62 -3.44
CA ASP A 80 -5.83 -30.25 -3.55
C ASP A 80 -6.58 -29.77 -2.30
N SER A 81 -7.03 -30.68 -1.42
CA SER A 81 -7.68 -30.29 -0.15
C SER A 81 -6.68 -29.85 0.91
N SER A 82 -5.40 -30.17 0.73
CA SER A 82 -4.38 -29.96 1.78
C SER A 82 -3.84 -28.54 1.85
N SER A 83 -3.82 -27.79 0.74
CA SER A 83 -3.37 -26.40 0.72
C SER A 83 -4.41 -25.46 1.35
N ILE A 84 -5.69 -25.65 1.03
CA ILE A 84 -6.81 -24.87 1.59
C ILE A 84 -6.87 -25.02 3.12
N ASP A 85 -6.78 -26.26 3.62
CA ASP A 85 -6.73 -26.53 5.06
C ASP A 85 -5.53 -25.85 5.75
N ILE A 86 -4.41 -25.66 5.06
CA ILE A 86 -3.21 -24.99 5.60
C ILE A 86 -3.40 -23.47 5.62
N VAL A 87 -3.99 -22.90 4.57
CA VAL A 87 -4.26 -21.45 4.50
C VAL A 87 -5.25 -21.04 5.57
N GLU A 88 -6.39 -21.72 5.71
CA GLU A 88 -7.39 -21.43 6.75
C GLU A 88 -6.81 -21.58 8.17
N ARG A 89 -5.97 -22.59 8.40
CA ARG A 89 -5.29 -22.76 9.71
C ARG A 89 -4.26 -21.66 9.99
N THR A 90 -3.62 -21.14 8.95
CA THR A 90 -2.64 -20.05 9.11
C THR A 90 -3.35 -18.74 9.39
N GLU A 91 -4.43 -18.43 8.65
CA GLU A 91 -5.24 -17.22 8.84
C GLU A 91 -5.91 -17.19 10.23
N SER A 92 -6.45 -18.32 10.68
CA SER A 92 -7.02 -18.42 12.03
C SER A 92 -5.98 -18.24 13.13
N ALA A 93 -4.77 -18.80 12.96
CA ALA A 93 -3.68 -18.59 13.91
C ALA A 93 -3.18 -17.13 13.94
N GLU A 94 -3.04 -16.48 12.78
CA GLU A 94 -2.67 -15.05 12.69
C GLU A 94 -3.72 -14.16 13.36
N ARG A 95 -5.00 -14.47 13.18
CA ARG A 95 -6.11 -13.77 13.83
C ARG A 95 -6.04 -13.90 15.36
N ASP A 96 -5.90 -15.12 15.86
CA ASP A 96 -5.85 -15.36 17.30
C ASP A 96 -4.61 -14.73 17.94
N GLU A 97 -3.46 -14.76 17.25
CA GLU A 97 -2.25 -14.07 17.67
C GLU A 97 -2.48 -12.55 17.75
N ALA A 98 -3.02 -11.92 16.72
CA ALA A 98 -3.25 -10.48 16.69
C ALA A 98 -4.28 -10.02 17.74
N LEU A 99 -5.36 -10.78 17.93
CA LEU A 99 -6.34 -10.52 18.99
C LEU A 99 -5.70 -10.65 20.39
N SER A 100 -4.86 -11.68 20.60
CA SER A 100 -4.13 -11.85 21.86
C SER A 100 -3.16 -10.70 22.15
N LYS A 101 -2.69 -10.02 21.09
CA LYS A 101 -1.83 -8.84 21.14
C LYS A 101 -2.58 -7.51 21.29
N GLY A 102 -3.90 -7.56 21.50
CA GLY A 102 -4.73 -6.40 21.84
C GLY A 102 -5.25 -5.60 20.64
N TRP A 103 -5.16 -6.12 19.42
CA TRP A 103 -5.67 -5.43 18.23
C TRP A 103 -7.20 -5.58 18.11
N PRO A 104 -7.95 -4.51 17.77
CA PRO A 104 -9.40 -4.60 17.58
C PRO A 104 -9.76 -5.48 16.38
N GLY A 105 -10.71 -6.40 16.55
CA GLY A 105 -11.21 -7.27 15.46
C GLY A 105 -11.64 -6.51 14.19
N PRO A 106 -12.46 -5.45 14.28
CA PRO A 106 -12.87 -4.68 13.10
C PRO A 106 -11.71 -4.01 12.33
N PHE A 107 -10.60 -3.71 13.01
CA PHE A 107 -9.38 -3.21 12.36
C PHE A 107 -8.65 -4.35 11.63
N LEU A 108 -8.54 -5.53 12.24
CA LEU A 108 -7.92 -6.70 11.63
C LEU A 108 -8.67 -7.15 10.37
N ASP A 109 -10.00 -7.16 10.41
CA ASP A 109 -10.83 -7.53 9.26
C ASP A 109 -10.66 -6.51 8.11
N ASP A 110 -10.45 -5.24 8.43
CA ASP A 110 -10.20 -4.21 7.42
C ASP A 110 -8.80 -4.29 6.81
N VAL A 111 -7.78 -4.62 7.61
CA VAL A 111 -6.42 -4.88 7.11
C VAL A 111 -6.40 -6.09 6.19
N GLU A 112 -7.03 -7.18 6.58
CA GLU A 112 -7.14 -8.38 5.74
C GLU A 112 -7.80 -8.08 4.41
N THR A 113 -8.84 -7.26 4.43
CA THR A 113 -9.57 -6.87 3.22
C THR A 113 -8.71 -6.10 2.20
N ARG A 114 -7.63 -5.45 2.64
CA ARG A 114 -6.77 -4.68 1.73
C ARG A 114 -6.06 -5.63 0.76
N ILE A 115 -6.24 -5.39 -0.53
CA ILE A 115 -5.62 -6.22 -1.57
C ILE A 115 -4.09 -6.07 -1.48
N TRP A 116 -3.41 -7.19 -1.30
CA TRP A 116 -1.97 -7.32 -1.11
C TRP A 116 -1.36 -8.11 -2.27
N LEU A 117 -0.73 -7.40 -3.21
CA LEU A 117 -0.02 -8.04 -4.31
C LEU A 117 1.46 -8.17 -3.95
N THR A 118 1.99 -9.39 -4.07
CA THR A 118 3.36 -9.74 -3.71
C THR A 118 4.18 -10.13 -4.93
N TYR A 119 5.46 -10.46 -4.74
CA TYR A 119 6.24 -11.16 -5.76
C TYR A 119 5.56 -12.44 -6.21
N ARG A 120 5.68 -12.71 -7.50
CA ARG A 120 5.12 -13.89 -8.16
C ARG A 120 6.18 -14.64 -8.95
N ASN A 121 5.94 -15.91 -9.19
CA ASN A 121 6.78 -16.75 -10.03
C ASN A 121 5.94 -17.62 -10.98
N ASN A 122 6.59 -18.22 -11.96
CA ASN A 122 6.00 -19.08 -12.98
C ASN A 122 5.02 -18.38 -13.94
N PHE A 123 4.99 -17.04 -13.96
CA PHE A 123 4.20 -16.30 -14.95
C PHE A 123 4.84 -16.37 -16.36
N PRO A 124 4.06 -16.13 -17.44
CA PRO A 124 4.57 -16.11 -18.81
C PRO A 124 5.80 -15.20 -18.95
N PRO A 125 6.86 -15.59 -19.67
CA PRO A 125 8.12 -14.86 -19.65
C PRO A 125 8.01 -13.40 -20.12
N ILE A 126 8.61 -12.48 -19.35
CA ILE A 126 8.88 -11.10 -19.77
C ILE A 126 10.23 -11.08 -20.48
N ALA A 127 10.25 -10.63 -21.74
CA ALA A 127 11.47 -10.56 -22.54
C ALA A 127 12.53 -9.67 -21.88
N LYS A 128 13.81 -10.02 -22.05
CA LYS A 128 14.92 -9.17 -21.60
C LYS A 128 15.03 -7.95 -22.52
N SER A 129 15.50 -6.83 -21.97
CA SER A 129 15.88 -5.70 -22.81
C SER A 129 17.11 -6.05 -23.66
N ASN A 130 17.10 -5.62 -24.91
CA ASN A 130 18.28 -5.70 -25.80
C ASN A 130 19.27 -4.56 -25.52
N ASP A 131 18.93 -3.62 -24.64
CA ASP A 131 19.79 -2.50 -24.26
C ASP A 131 20.96 -2.98 -23.36
N PRO A 132 22.22 -2.75 -23.74
CA PRO A 132 23.38 -3.08 -22.92
C PRO A 132 23.35 -2.42 -21.52
N ALA A 133 22.71 -1.25 -21.38
CA ALA A 133 22.58 -0.53 -20.11
C ALA A 133 21.62 -1.23 -19.13
N ALA A 134 20.65 -2.00 -19.61
CA ALA A 134 19.65 -2.68 -18.78
C ALA A 134 20.28 -3.70 -17.80
N THR A 135 21.39 -4.33 -18.21
CA THR A 135 22.10 -5.25 -17.31
C THR A 135 22.79 -4.52 -16.16
N SER A 136 23.17 -3.26 -16.38
CA SER A 136 23.82 -2.40 -15.38
C SER A 136 22.84 -1.82 -14.36
N GLY A 137 21.55 -1.68 -14.70
CA GLY A 137 20.50 -1.21 -13.77
C GLY A 137 19.95 -2.30 -12.84
N MET A 138 20.21 -3.59 -13.11
CA MET A 138 19.79 -4.69 -12.25
C MET A 138 20.58 -4.75 -10.94
N SER A 139 19.90 -5.09 -9.83
CA SER A 139 20.55 -5.39 -8.55
C SER A 139 21.45 -6.63 -8.66
N PHE A 140 22.48 -6.72 -7.80
CA PHE A 140 23.39 -7.87 -7.79
C PHE A 140 22.65 -9.20 -7.59
N ALA A 141 21.67 -9.22 -6.66
CA ALA A 141 20.86 -10.39 -6.39
C ALA A 141 20.04 -10.81 -7.62
N THR A 142 19.45 -9.85 -8.34
CA THR A 142 18.70 -10.10 -9.58
C THR A 142 19.61 -10.64 -10.68
N ARG A 143 20.81 -10.09 -10.85
CA ARG A 143 21.80 -10.59 -11.83
C ARG A 143 22.19 -12.04 -11.54
N LEU A 144 22.44 -12.39 -10.28
CA LEU A 144 22.81 -13.74 -9.89
C LEU A 144 21.69 -14.75 -10.16
N LYS A 145 20.43 -14.40 -9.85
CA LYS A 145 19.26 -15.24 -10.16
C LYS A 145 19.02 -15.42 -11.66
N GLN A 146 19.46 -14.47 -12.48
CA GLN A 146 19.34 -14.51 -13.93
C GLN A 146 20.51 -15.21 -14.63
N LEU A 147 21.56 -15.58 -13.90
CA LEU A 147 22.75 -16.22 -14.45
C LEU A 147 22.37 -17.60 -15.03
N GLY A 148 22.51 -17.76 -16.35
CA GLY A 148 22.20 -19.00 -17.07
C GLY A 148 20.75 -19.12 -17.59
N ASN A 149 19.86 -18.17 -17.29
CA ASN A 149 18.49 -18.17 -17.83
C ASN A 149 18.44 -17.35 -19.14
N GLN A 150 18.22 -18.01 -20.29
CA GLN A 150 18.09 -17.32 -21.58
C GLN A 150 16.64 -16.94 -21.93
N GLY A 151 15.65 -17.45 -21.21
CA GLY A 151 14.22 -17.40 -21.60
C GLY A 151 13.43 -16.17 -21.13
N GLY A 152 14.06 -15.13 -20.60
CA GLY A 152 13.36 -13.98 -20.00
C GLY A 152 13.08 -14.14 -18.51
N PHE A 153 12.35 -13.18 -17.93
CA PHE A 153 11.96 -13.19 -16.52
C PHE A 153 10.62 -13.91 -16.34
N THR A 154 10.58 -14.96 -15.52
CA THR A 154 9.36 -15.67 -15.09
C THR A 154 9.06 -15.45 -13.61
N SER A 155 9.80 -14.54 -12.97
CA SER A 155 9.56 -14.07 -11.60
C SER A 155 10.04 -12.64 -11.44
N ASP A 156 9.29 -11.86 -10.67
CA ASP A 156 9.62 -10.47 -10.32
C ASP A 156 10.36 -10.35 -8.97
N THR A 157 10.70 -11.49 -8.37
CA THR A 157 11.40 -11.55 -7.08
C THR A 157 12.72 -10.79 -7.11
N GLY A 158 12.84 -9.80 -6.23
CA GLY A 158 14.05 -8.98 -6.05
C GLY A 158 14.13 -7.73 -6.92
N TRP A 159 13.11 -7.47 -7.77
CA TRP A 159 13.08 -6.23 -8.57
C TRP A 159 11.68 -5.61 -8.69
N GLY A 160 10.60 -6.39 -8.66
CA GLY A 160 9.21 -5.92 -8.85
C GLY A 160 8.54 -5.21 -7.67
N CYS A 161 9.23 -4.98 -6.54
CA CYS A 161 8.57 -4.63 -5.26
C CYS A 161 7.74 -3.33 -5.35
N MET A 162 8.27 -2.30 -6.02
CA MET A 162 7.56 -1.04 -6.20
C MET A 162 6.38 -1.20 -7.15
N ILE A 163 6.50 -2.04 -8.20
CA ILE A 163 5.38 -2.35 -9.09
C ILE A 163 4.26 -3.02 -8.29
N ARG A 164 4.58 -4.01 -7.45
CA ARG A 164 3.60 -4.70 -6.59
C ARG A 164 2.94 -3.78 -5.57
N SER A 165 3.69 -2.85 -5.00
CA SER A 165 3.15 -1.82 -4.11
C SER A 165 2.22 -0.85 -4.86
N GLY A 166 2.58 -0.44 -6.06
CA GLY A 166 1.74 0.39 -6.93
C GLY A 166 0.49 -0.34 -7.43
N GLN A 167 0.60 -1.63 -7.78
CA GLN A 167 -0.53 -2.48 -8.12
C GLN A 167 -1.48 -2.63 -6.91
N SER A 168 -0.95 -2.82 -5.70
CA SER A 168 -1.76 -2.89 -4.47
C SER A 168 -2.53 -1.58 -4.24
N LEU A 169 -1.87 -0.42 -4.41
CA LEU A 169 -2.51 0.89 -4.34
C LEU A 169 -3.64 1.03 -5.37
N LEU A 170 -3.38 0.68 -6.64
CA LEU A 170 -4.40 0.75 -7.70
C LEU A 170 -5.54 -0.25 -7.46
N ALA A 171 -5.25 -1.48 -7.06
CA ALA A 171 -6.25 -2.50 -6.77
C ALA A 171 -7.18 -2.08 -5.63
N ASN A 172 -6.62 -1.49 -4.56
CA ASN A 172 -7.44 -0.93 -3.48
C ASN A 172 -8.24 0.30 -3.93
N THR A 173 -7.73 1.11 -4.88
CA THR A 173 -8.52 2.19 -5.50
C THR A 173 -9.76 1.62 -6.19
N LEU A 174 -9.59 0.59 -7.02
CA LEU A 174 -10.69 -0.05 -7.74
C LEU A 174 -11.66 -0.75 -6.78
N ALA A 175 -11.14 -1.38 -5.71
CA ALA A 175 -11.98 -2.01 -4.70
C ALA A 175 -12.87 -0.97 -4.00
N MET A 176 -12.33 0.21 -3.68
CA MET A 176 -13.14 1.29 -3.10
C MET A 176 -14.22 1.84 -4.04
N LEU A 177 -14.02 1.76 -5.36
CA LEU A 177 -15.01 2.19 -6.35
C LEU A 177 -16.08 1.13 -6.61
N ASP A 178 -15.68 -0.13 -6.78
CA ASP A 178 -16.54 -1.20 -7.26
C ASP A 178 -17.24 -1.97 -6.13
N LEU A 179 -16.58 -2.07 -4.99
CA LEU A 179 -17.04 -2.83 -3.81
C LEU A 179 -17.42 -1.90 -2.65
N GLY A 180 -16.78 -0.73 -2.57
CA GLY A 180 -17.02 0.27 -1.53
C GLY A 180 -16.08 0.13 -0.33
N ARG A 181 -16.03 1.16 0.52
CA ARG A 181 -15.13 1.19 1.70
C ARG A 181 -15.51 0.18 2.79
N ASP A 182 -16.81 -0.11 2.91
CA ASP A 182 -17.36 -0.99 3.93
C ASP A 182 -17.29 -2.48 3.56
N TRP A 183 -16.99 -2.81 2.29
CA TRP A 183 -16.77 -4.18 1.84
C TRP A 183 -15.66 -4.87 2.65
N ARG A 184 -15.82 -6.16 2.91
CA ARG A 184 -14.82 -7.03 3.54
C ARG A 184 -14.53 -8.26 2.70
N HIS A 185 -13.32 -8.81 2.85
CA HIS A 185 -12.91 -10.05 2.19
C HIS A 185 -13.92 -11.17 2.49
N GLY A 186 -14.37 -11.87 1.44
CA GLY A 186 -15.39 -12.91 1.53
C GLY A 186 -16.85 -12.43 1.32
N ASP A 187 -17.14 -11.13 1.32
CA ASP A 187 -18.53 -10.63 1.15
C ASP A 187 -19.06 -10.83 -0.29
N ASP A 188 -18.22 -10.64 -1.31
CA ASP A 188 -18.59 -10.77 -2.73
C ASP A 188 -17.41 -11.33 -3.54
N SER A 189 -17.15 -12.64 -3.38
CA SER A 189 -16.03 -13.33 -4.02
C SER A 189 -16.06 -13.24 -5.55
N SER A 190 -17.25 -13.09 -6.16
CA SER A 190 -17.35 -12.98 -7.62
C SER A 190 -16.80 -11.64 -8.12
N LYS A 191 -17.18 -10.52 -7.50
CA LYS A 191 -16.65 -9.22 -7.90
C LYS A 191 -15.19 -9.05 -7.50
N GLU A 192 -14.80 -9.59 -6.36
CA GLU A 192 -13.40 -9.66 -5.92
C GLU A 192 -12.53 -10.40 -6.96
N ALA A 193 -12.96 -11.58 -7.41
CA ALA A 193 -12.27 -12.33 -8.47
C ALA A 193 -12.19 -11.55 -9.79
N GLN A 194 -13.26 -10.84 -10.17
CA GLN A 194 -13.27 -9.99 -11.36
C GLN A 194 -12.26 -8.85 -11.24
N LEU A 195 -12.20 -8.18 -10.10
CA LEU A 195 -11.22 -7.13 -9.85
C LEU A 195 -9.79 -7.69 -9.89
N LEU A 196 -9.52 -8.78 -9.18
CA LEU A 196 -8.19 -9.41 -9.14
C LEU A 196 -7.74 -9.91 -10.52
N SER A 197 -8.67 -10.34 -11.38
CA SER A 197 -8.35 -10.75 -12.76
C SER A 197 -7.70 -9.63 -13.59
N LEU A 198 -7.93 -8.36 -13.24
CA LEU A 198 -7.31 -7.20 -13.89
C LEU A 198 -5.80 -7.12 -13.61
N PHE A 199 -5.35 -7.71 -12.50
CA PHE A 199 -3.97 -7.72 -12.02
C PHE A 199 -3.27 -9.07 -12.18
N ALA A 200 -3.91 -10.04 -12.85
CA ALA A 200 -3.32 -11.35 -13.10
C ALA A 200 -1.93 -11.23 -13.72
N ASP A 201 -1.04 -12.17 -13.40
CA ASP A 201 0.32 -12.20 -13.96
C ASP A 201 0.31 -12.79 -15.37
N ASP A 202 -0.53 -12.24 -16.24
CA ASP A 202 -0.74 -12.65 -17.61
C ASP A 202 -0.66 -11.42 -18.53
N PRO A 203 0.02 -11.50 -19.69
CA PRO A 203 0.15 -10.38 -20.62
C PRO A 203 -1.17 -9.80 -21.13
N SER A 204 -2.29 -10.51 -21.00
CA SER A 204 -3.62 -10.03 -21.40
C SER A 204 -4.38 -9.29 -20.29
N ALA A 205 -3.89 -9.31 -19.06
CA ALA A 205 -4.51 -8.59 -17.95
C ALA A 205 -4.01 -7.14 -17.90
N PRO A 206 -4.91 -6.13 -17.86
CA PRO A 206 -4.58 -4.72 -18.12
C PRO A 206 -3.58 -4.11 -17.14
N PHE A 207 -3.56 -4.59 -15.89
CA PHE A 207 -2.67 -4.09 -14.84
C PHE A 207 -1.63 -5.14 -14.42
N SER A 208 -1.33 -6.09 -15.30
CA SER A 208 -0.31 -7.12 -15.09
C SER A 208 1.09 -6.53 -14.91
N ILE A 209 1.96 -7.31 -14.27
CA ILE A 209 3.40 -6.99 -14.16
C ILE A 209 4.03 -6.78 -15.56
N HIS A 210 3.55 -7.50 -16.57
CA HIS A 210 4.00 -7.39 -17.97
C HIS A 210 3.77 -5.99 -18.53
N HIS A 211 2.55 -5.46 -18.39
CA HIS A 211 2.22 -4.12 -18.91
C HIS A 211 2.91 -3.00 -18.12
N PHE A 212 3.08 -3.15 -16.80
CA PHE A 212 3.90 -2.22 -16.02
C PHE A 212 5.34 -2.16 -16.53
N VAL A 213 5.93 -3.31 -16.87
CA VAL A 213 7.30 -3.38 -17.39
C VAL A 213 7.39 -2.86 -18.82
N GLU A 214 6.45 -3.21 -19.69
CA GLU A 214 6.37 -2.72 -21.06
C GLU A 214 6.29 -1.19 -21.10
N HIS A 215 5.36 -0.61 -20.33
CA HIS A 215 5.20 0.83 -20.25
C HIS A 215 6.39 1.50 -19.56
N GLY A 216 6.92 0.91 -18.49
CA GLY A 216 8.12 1.39 -17.82
C GLY A 216 9.33 1.50 -18.73
N ALA A 217 9.52 0.51 -19.61
CA ALA A 217 10.60 0.53 -20.59
C ALA A 217 10.38 1.63 -21.64
N ALA A 218 9.16 1.73 -22.18
CA ALA A 218 8.85 2.68 -23.25
C ALA A 218 8.84 4.15 -22.78
N ALA A 219 8.28 4.43 -21.60
CA ALA A 219 8.03 5.80 -21.14
C ALA A 219 9.04 6.30 -20.09
N CYS A 220 9.65 5.40 -19.32
CA CYS A 220 10.53 5.75 -18.21
C CYS A 220 11.98 5.27 -18.39
N GLY A 221 12.28 4.55 -19.49
CA GLY A 221 13.58 3.91 -19.70
C GLY A 221 13.92 2.87 -18.61
N LYS A 222 12.91 2.29 -17.96
CA LYS A 222 13.06 1.29 -16.90
C LYS A 222 12.86 -0.10 -17.45
N HIS A 223 13.92 -0.88 -17.48
CA HIS A 223 13.92 -2.18 -18.14
C HIS A 223 13.52 -3.33 -17.20
N PRO A 224 13.04 -4.46 -17.75
CA PRO A 224 12.79 -5.67 -16.96
C PRO A 224 13.99 -6.05 -16.08
N GLY A 225 13.75 -6.30 -14.79
CA GLY A 225 14.80 -6.60 -13.81
C GLY A 225 15.36 -5.39 -13.05
N GLU A 226 15.08 -4.17 -13.50
CA GLU A 226 15.45 -2.94 -12.80
C GLU A 226 14.42 -2.55 -11.73
N TRP A 227 14.88 -1.80 -10.73
CA TRP A 227 13.98 -1.24 -9.74
C TRP A 227 13.23 -0.01 -10.29
N PHE A 228 11.91 -0.04 -10.12
CA PHE A 228 11.02 1.07 -10.44
C PHE A 228 10.91 1.99 -9.24
N GLY A 229 11.02 3.30 -9.45
CA GLY A 229 10.75 4.29 -8.40
C GLY A 229 9.27 4.68 -8.33
N PRO A 230 8.86 5.40 -7.27
CA PRO A 230 7.53 6.00 -7.14
C PRO A 230 7.07 6.74 -8.40
N SER A 231 7.93 7.59 -8.95
CA SER A 231 7.64 8.43 -10.13
C SER A 231 7.40 7.62 -11.42
N ALA A 232 8.13 6.52 -11.63
CA ALA A 232 7.93 5.64 -12.78
C ALA A 232 6.63 4.83 -12.63
N THR A 233 6.36 4.37 -11.41
CA THR A 233 5.15 3.61 -11.08
C THR A 233 3.89 4.45 -11.27
N ALA A 234 3.90 5.71 -10.85
CA ALA A 234 2.79 6.66 -11.05
C ALA A 234 2.47 6.88 -12.54
N ARG A 235 3.50 7.05 -13.37
CA ARG A 235 3.36 7.20 -14.82
C ARG A 235 2.76 5.94 -15.46
N CYS A 236 3.20 4.75 -15.04
CA CYS A 236 2.62 3.49 -15.48
C CYS A 236 1.13 3.39 -15.11
N ILE A 237 0.76 3.69 -13.86
CA ILE A 237 -0.65 3.68 -13.44
C ILE A 237 -1.50 4.61 -14.30
N LYS A 238 -1.05 5.85 -14.53
CA LYS A 238 -1.78 6.80 -15.39
C LYS A 238 -2.00 6.25 -16.80
N ALA A 239 -0.95 5.74 -17.42
CA ALA A 239 -1.03 5.24 -18.79
C ALA A 239 -1.94 4.02 -18.91
N LEU A 240 -1.82 3.05 -18.00
CA LEU A 240 -2.61 1.83 -18.03
C LEU A 240 -4.09 2.11 -17.73
N VAL A 241 -4.39 2.96 -16.74
CA VAL A 241 -5.78 3.37 -16.46
C VAL A 241 -6.38 4.16 -17.62
N ASN A 242 -5.61 5.02 -18.29
CA ASN A 242 -6.07 5.73 -19.47
C ASN A 242 -6.27 4.81 -20.70
N ALA A 243 -5.55 3.69 -20.77
CA ALA A 243 -5.71 2.73 -21.86
C ALA A 243 -6.95 1.83 -21.68
N HIS A 244 -7.31 1.52 -20.43
CA HIS A 244 -8.33 0.52 -20.11
C HIS A 244 -9.61 1.07 -19.45
N HIS A 245 -9.57 2.27 -18.89
CA HIS A 245 -10.69 2.96 -18.23
C HIS A 245 -11.52 2.08 -17.26
N PRO A 246 -10.89 1.35 -16.31
CA PRO A 246 -11.63 0.55 -15.34
C PRO A 246 -12.55 1.46 -14.52
N SER A 247 -13.82 1.08 -14.38
CA SER A 247 -14.77 1.77 -13.50
C SER A 247 -14.88 3.28 -13.73
N SER A 248 -14.65 3.72 -14.97
CA SER A 248 -14.56 5.14 -15.38
C SER A 248 -13.49 5.97 -14.64
N LEU A 249 -12.52 5.31 -14.01
CA LEU A 249 -11.44 5.94 -13.26
C LEU A 249 -10.57 6.83 -14.17
N ARG A 250 -10.28 8.02 -13.69
CA ARG A 250 -9.26 8.94 -14.23
C ARG A 250 -8.07 9.00 -13.29
N VAL A 251 -6.91 9.39 -13.80
CA VAL A 251 -5.70 9.52 -12.97
C VAL A 251 -5.04 10.88 -13.21
N TYR A 252 -4.97 11.67 -12.14
CA TYR A 252 -4.15 12.87 -12.06
C TYR A 252 -2.82 12.50 -11.39
N VAL A 253 -1.69 12.83 -12.02
CA VAL A 253 -0.37 12.49 -11.46
C VAL A 253 0.56 13.68 -11.47
N ARG A 254 1.30 13.83 -10.37
CA ARG A 254 2.47 14.71 -10.22
C ARG A 254 3.60 13.81 -9.73
N PRO A 255 4.37 13.20 -10.63
CA PRO A 255 5.27 12.11 -10.24
C PRO A 255 6.54 12.61 -9.52
N ASP A 256 6.83 13.90 -9.59
CA ASP A 256 8.08 14.48 -9.12
C ASP A 256 7.87 15.62 -8.09
N ASP A 257 6.61 15.98 -7.78
CA ASP A 257 6.24 16.92 -6.72
C ASP A 257 4.84 16.63 -6.15
N SER A 258 4.44 17.43 -5.16
CA SER A 258 3.18 17.34 -4.43
C SER A 258 2.29 18.57 -4.59
N ASP A 259 2.51 19.36 -5.64
CA ASP A 259 1.69 20.54 -5.95
C ASP A 259 0.52 20.10 -6.84
N VAL A 260 -0.71 20.36 -6.40
CA VAL A 260 -1.93 20.02 -7.12
C VAL A 260 -2.56 21.29 -7.66
N TYR A 261 -2.82 21.32 -8.97
CA TYR A 261 -3.43 22.45 -9.64
C TYR A 261 -4.90 22.15 -9.95
N GLU A 262 -5.81 22.98 -9.42
CA GLU A 262 -7.25 22.75 -9.51
C GLU A 262 -7.73 22.70 -10.96
N ASP A 263 -7.27 23.61 -11.82
CA ASP A 263 -7.65 23.66 -13.23
C ASP A 263 -7.31 22.35 -13.97
N THR A 264 -6.10 21.83 -13.82
CA THR A 264 -5.66 20.59 -14.48
C THR A 264 -6.25 19.35 -13.84
N PHE A 265 -6.45 19.35 -12.53
CA PHE A 265 -7.20 18.30 -11.84
C PHE A 265 -8.64 18.24 -12.36
N LEU A 266 -9.37 19.36 -12.38
CA LEU A 266 -10.76 19.41 -12.85
C LEU A 266 -10.87 19.09 -14.35
N ALA A 267 -9.89 19.50 -15.17
CA ALA A 267 -9.81 19.12 -16.57
C ALA A 267 -9.61 17.60 -16.75
N THR A 268 -8.86 16.96 -15.84
CA THR A 268 -8.67 15.49 -15.83
C THR A 268 -9.93 14.77 -15.33
N ALA A 269 -10.59 15.32 -14.31
CA ALA A 269 -11.72 14.70 -13.63
C ALA A 269 -13.03 14.84 -14.39
N ARG A 270 -13.20 15.84 -15.25
CA ARG A 270 -14.43 16.03 -16.03
C ARG A 270 -14.35 15.34 -17.39
N SER A 271 -15.43 14.67 -17.77
CA SER A 271 -15.63 14.21 -19.16
C SER A 271 -15.89 15.39 -20.10
N GLU A 272 -15.91 15.12 -21.41
CA GLU A 272 -16.31 16.10 -22.43
C GLU A 272 -17.74 16.67 -22.20
N SER A 273 -18.61 15.89 -21.56
CA SER A 273 -19.96 16.31 -21.15
C SER A 273 -19.99 17.13 -19.85
N GLY A 274 -18.84 17.40 -19.22
CA GLY A 274 -18.71 18.13 -17.96
C GLY A 274 -19.02 17.29 -16.70
N THR A 275 -19.32 16.01 -16.85
CA THR A 275 -19.63 15.09 -15.75
C THR A 275 -18.36 14.73 -14.99
N PHE A 276 -18.40 14.84 -13.66
CA PHE A 276 -17.28 14.45 -12.80
C PHE A 276 -17.10 12.92 -12.82
N GLN A 277 -15.87 12.47 -13.02
CA GLN A 277 -15.46 11.08 -13.00
C GLN A 277 -14.58 10.83 -11.78
N PRO A 278 -14.69 9.67 -11.12
CA PRO A 278 -13.78 9.31 -10.04
C PRO A 278 -12.33 9.44 -10.49
N THR A 279 -11.53 10.17 -9.73
CA THR A 279 -10.16 10.52 -10.11
C THR A 279 -9.20 10.15 -8.99
N LEU A 280 -8.23 9.31 -9.32
CA LEU A 280 -7.10 8.97 -8.47
C LEU A 280 -6.00 10.04 -8.64
N ILE A 281 -5.67 10.72 -7.55
CA ILE A 281 -4.53 11.64 -7.44
C ILE A 281 -3.32 10.83 -6.96
N LEU A 282 -2.21 10.89 -7.71
CA LEU A 282 -0.93 10.29 -7.34
C LEU A 282 0.17 11.36 -7.26
N LEU A 283 0.74 11.55 -6.08
CA LEU A 283 1.76 12.58 -5.82
C LEU A 283 3.08 11.94 -5.40
N GLY A 284 4.12 12.13 -6.20
CA GLY A 284 5.47 11.71 -5.88
C GLY A 284 6.12 12.73 -4.97
N THR A 285 6.57 12.30 -3.80
CA THR A 285 7.20 13.18 -2.81
C THR A 285 8.60 12.71 -2.46
N ARG A 286 9.41 13.68 -2.00
CA ARG A 286 10.67 13.42 -1.31
C ARG A 286 10.73 14.26 -0.03
N LEU A 287 10.40 13.65 1.09
CA LEU A 287 10.24 14.32 2.39
C LEU A 287 11.55 14.46 3.19
N GLY A 288 12.69 14.27 2.54
CA GLY A 288 14.03 14.34 3.13
C GLY A 288 15.11 13.68 2.28
N ILE A 289 16.34 13.68 2.79
CA ILE A 289 17.51 13.11 2.10
C ILE A 289 17.61 11.61 2.40
N ASP A 290 17.89 11.27 3.66
CA ASP A 290 18.07 9.88 4.14
C ASP A 290 16.90 9.37 5.01
N ARG A 291 16.19 10.32 5.65
CA ARG A 291 15.04 10.09 6.53
C ARG A 291 14.04 11.20 6.32
N ILE A 292 12.79 10.93 6.70
CA ILE A 292 11.72 11.92 6.68
C ILE A 292 12.01 13.00 7.71
N ASN A 293 11.98 14.26 7.27
CA ASN A 293 12.16 15.39 8.17
C ASN A 293 10.99 15.44 9.18
N PRO A 294 11.25 15.55 10.50
CA PRO A 294 10.21 15.60 11.53
C PRO A 294 9.10 16.62 11.31
N VAL A 295 9.39 17.74 10.62
CA VAL A 295 8.37 18.75 10.29
C VAL A 295 7.22 18.21 9.45
N TYR A 296 7.40 17.06 8.77
CA TYR A 296 6.40 16.43 7.92
C TYR A 296 5.69 15.25 8.56
N HIS A 297 6.09 14.79 9.76
CA HIS A 297 5.55 13.56 10.37
C HIS A 297 4.03 13.64 10.56
N ILE A 298 3.52 14.78 11.03
CA ILE A 298 2.08 14.99 11.26
C ILE A 298 1.32 14.99 9.93
N ALA A 299 1.82 15.73 8.93
CA ALA A 299 1.20 15.81 7.62
C ALA A 299 1.18 14.44 6.91
N LEU A 300 2.22 13.63 7.11
CA LEU A 300 2.29 12.26 6.60
C LEU A 300 1.25 11.34 7.25
N SER A 301 1.11 11.40 8.58
CA SER A 301 0.04 10.66 9.26
C SER A 301 -1.33 11.10 8.75
N GLN A 302 -1.53 12.40 8.54
CA GLN A 302 -2.79 12.94 8.02
C GLN A 302 -3.15 12.47 6.62
N ALA A 303 -2.16 12.25 5.75
CA ALA A 303 -2.39 11.65 4.44
C ALA A 303 -3.04 10.25 4.54
N LEU A 304 -2.81 9.51 5.65
CA LEU A 304 -3.43 8.20 5.90
C LEU A 304 -4.75 8.27 6.70
N THR A 305 -4.98 9.36 7.43
CA THR A 305 -6.24 9.57 8.17
C THR A 305 -7.33 10.26 7.33
N SER A 306 -6.98 10.85 6.19
CA SER A 306 -7.93 11.48 5.28
C SER A 306 -8.92 10.44 4.71
N PRO A 307 -10.24 10.72 4.66
CA PRO A 307 -11.23 9.81 4.08
C PRO A 307 -10.99 9.43 2.61
N GLN A 308 -10.27 10.29 1.88
CA GLN A 308 -9.91 10.09 0.48
C GLN A 308 -8.64 9.26 0.32
N SER A 309 -7.96 8.88 1.41
CA SER A 309 -6.67 8.17 1.36
C SER A 309 -6.79 6.80 0.70
N ILE A 310 -5.93 6.55 -0.30
CA ILE A 310 -5.66 5.21 -0.85
C ILE A 310 -4.29 4.70 -0.39
N GLY A 311 -3.72 5.31 0.64
CA GLY A 311 -2.45 4.88 1.21
C GLY A 311 -1.25 5.46 0.49
N ILE A 312 -0.08 4.89 0.80
CA ILE A 312 1.21 5.39 0.33
C ILE A 312 2.02 4.21 -0.20
N ALA A 313 2.48 4.28 -1.44
CA ALA A 313 3.41 3.29 -1.99
C ALA A 313 4.81 3.88 -2.04
N GLY A 314 5.81 3.24 -1.44
CA GLY A 314 7.15 3.81 -1.41
C GLY A 314 8.14 2.92 -0.70
N GLY A 315 9.36 3.41 -0.52
CA GLY A 315 10.42 2.65 0.13
C GLY A 315 11.75 2.73 -0.60
N ARG A 316 12.77 2.15 0.01
CA ARG A 316 14.13 2.14 -0.52
C ARG A 316 14.19 1.29 -1.79
N PRO A 317 15.20 1.48 -2.65
CA PRO A 317 15.48 0.56 -3.74
C PRO A 317 15.50 -0.90 -3.24
N SER A 318 14.71 -1.76 -3.89
CA SER A 318 14.50 -3.17 -3.51
C SER A 318 13.85 -3.43 -2.14
N SER A 319 13.23 -2.43 -1.53
CA SER A 319 12.49 -2.53 -0.26
C SER A 319 11.31 -1.55 -0.25
N SER A 320 10.36 -1.79 -1.16
CA SER A 320 9.11 -1.00 -1.25
C SER A 320 7.97 -1.67 -0.49
N HIS A 321 7.12 -0.86 0.14
CA HIS A 321 5.95 -1.27 0.90
C HIS A 321 4.73 -0.44 0.49
N TYR A 322 3.54 -0.98 0.77
CA TYR A 322 2.28 -0.25 0.64
C TYR A 322 1.72 0.05 2.02
N PHE A 323 1.82 1.32 2.45
CA PHE A 323 1.33 1.79 3.74
C PHE A 323 -0.16 2.07 3.68
N ILE A 324 -0.89 1.44 4.59
CA ILE A 324 -2.36 1.45 4.61
C ILE A 324 -2.92 2.12 5.86
N GLY A 325 -2.10 2.37 6.88
CA GLY A 325 -2.60 2.87 8.15
C GLY A 325 -1.53 3.43 9.07
N VAL A 326 -1.98 4.05 10.16
CA VAL A 326 -1.12 4.67 11.16
C VAL A 326 -1.76 4.59 12.55
N GLN A 327 -0.92 4.42 13.58
CA GLN A 327 -1.26 4.59 14.98
C GLN A 327 -0.06 5.25 15.66
N ASP A 328 -0.29 6.39 16.31
CA ASP A 328 0.78 7.21 16.89
C ASP A 328 1.89 7.51 15.84
N THR A 329 3.11 7.03 16.06
CA THR A 329 4.28 7.20 15.17
C THR A 329 4.56 5.98 14.28
N GLY A 330 3.74 4.93 14.43
CA GLY A 330 3.88 3.65 13.73
C GLY A 330 2.95 3.52 12.52
N TYR A 331 3.52 3.10 11.40
CA TYR A 331 2.83 2.96 10.12
C TYR A 331 2.62 1.49 9.78
N PHE A 332 1.37 1.12 9.48
CA PHE A 332 0.99 -0.22 9.05
C PHE A 332 1.17 -0.37 7.54
N TYR A 333 1.74 -1.48 7.11
CA TYR A 333 2.05 -1.71 5.70
C TYR A 333 1.86 -3.17 5.27
N LEU A 334 1.61 -3.32 3.98
CA LEU A 334 1.62 -4.58 3.26
C LEU A 334 2.98 -4.75 2.58
N ASP A 335 3.58 -5.93 2.79
CA ASP A 335 4.96 -6.23 2.39
C ASP A 335 4.99 -7.10 1.13
N PRO A 336 5.39 -6.60 -0.06
CA PRO A 336 5.36 -7.39 -1.28
C PRO A 336 6.46 -8.46 -1.38
N HIS A 337 7.40 -8.55 -0.43
CA HIS A 337 8.63 -9.35 -0.57
C HIS A 337 8.46 -10.86 -0.36
N HIS A 338 7.22 -11.38 -0.44
CA HIS A 338 6.95 -12.81 -0.39
C HIS A 338 6.66 -13.36 -1.79
N THR A 339 7.47 -14.32 -2.26
CA THR A 339 7.26 -14.92 -3.58
C THR A 339 6.19 -16.00 -3.52
N ARG A 340 5.11 -15.81 -4.28
CA ARG A 340 4.00 -16.74 -4.43
C ARG A 340 3.89 -17.25 -5.88
N PRO A 341 3.13 -18.33 -6.17
CA PRO A 341 2.76 -18.69 -7.53
C PRO A 341 2.00 -17.56 -8.23
N LEU A 342 2.06 -17.50 -9.56
CA LEU A 342 1.35 -16.52 -10.40
C LEU A 342 -0.14 -16.40 -10.03
N LEU A 343 -0.68 -15.19 -10.09
CA LEU A 343 -2.11 -14.92 -10.00
C LEU A 343 -2.78 -15.23 -11.34
N HIS A 344 -3.68 -16.21 -11.36
CA HIS A 344 -4.38 -16.62 -12.58
C HIS A 344 -5.40 -15.58 -13.06
N LYS A 345 -5.61 -15.52 -14.37
CA LYS A 345 -6.64 -14.65 -14.99
C LYS A 345 -8.06 -15.00 -14.57
N THR A 346 -8.31 -16.27 -14.27
CA THR A 346 -9.53 -16.69 -13.57
C THR A 346 -9.09 -17.10 -12.17
N PRO A 347 -9.12 -16.18 -11.19
CA PRO A 347 -8.58 -16.46 -9.86
C PRO A 347 -9.30 -17.64 -9.22
N THR A 348 -8.53 -18.61 -8.75
CA THR A 348 -8.98 -19.68 -7.87
C THR A 348 -9.18 -19.14 -6.44
N PRO A 349 -9.87 -19.87 -5.54
CA PRO A 349 -9.95 -19.47 -4.13
C PRO A 349 -8.57 -19.29 -3.47
N GLU A 350 -7.59 -20.14 -3.83
CA GLU A 350 -6.22 -20.03 -3.33
C GLU A 350 -5.51 -18.78 -3.88
N ASP A 351 -5.76 -18.42 -5.14
CA ASP A 351 -5.26 -17.16 -5.71
C ASP A 351 -5.79 -15.94 -4.95
N ILE A 352 -7.10 -15.93 -4.66
CA ILE A 352 -7.75 -14.83 -3.92
C ILE A 352 -7.14 -14.74 -2.52
N ALA A 353 -7.16 -15.84 -1.74
CA ALA A 353 -6.59 -15.86 -0.40
C ALA A 353 -5.11 -15.42 -0.38
N SER A 354 -4.36 -15.76 -1.44
CA SER A 354 -2.96 -15.34 -1.58
C SER A 354 -2.75 -13.82 -1.70
N CYS A 355 -3.80 -13.07 -2.00
CA CYS A 355 -3.85 -11.61 -2.11
C CYS A 355 -4.32 -10.91 -0.82
N HIS A 356 -4.52 -11.65 0.28
CA HIS A 356 -4.96 -11.11 1.57
C HIS A 356 -4.01 -11.54 2.70
N THR A 357 -4.00 -10.79 3.80
CA THR A 357 -3.20 -11.13 4.99
C THR A 357 -3.72 -10.47 6.25
N ARG A 358 -3.78 -11.23 7.34
CA ARG A 358 -4.04 -10.70 8.69
C ARG A 358 -2.75 -10.36 9.44
N ARG A 359 -1.59 -10.70 8.88
CA ARG A 359 -0.29 -10.43 9.51
C ARG A 359 -0.01 -8.93 9.55
N LEU A 360 -0.19 -8.35 10.73
CA LEU A 360 0.18 -6.97 10.98
C LEU A 360 1.69 -6.78 10.92
N ARG A 361 2.10 -5.73 10.20
CA ARG A 361 3.47 -5.21 10.18
C ARG A 361 3.42 -3.73 10.48
N ARG A 362 4.39 -3.24 11.25
CA ARG A 362 4.45 -1.83 11.68
C ARG A 362 5.89 -1.37 11.69
N ILE A 363 6.17 -0.23 11.07
CA ILE A 363 7.47 0.45 11.16
C ILE A 363 7.32 1.88 11.68
N GLY A 364 8.34 2.39 12.35
CA GLY A 364 8.36 3.79 12.78
C GLY A 364 8.64 4.74 11.62
N VAL A 365 8.13 5.97 11.71
CA VAL A 365 8.35 7.02 10.70
C VAL A 365 9.82 7.28 10.38
N ASP A 366 10.72 7.12 11.35
CA ASP A 366 12.17 7.29 11.16
C ASP A 366 12.84 6.22 10.29
N GLU A 367 12.16 5.09 10.09
CA GLU A 367 12.64 3.97 9.29
C GLU A 367 12.10 4.00 7.86
N MET A 368 11.02 4.75 7.62
CA MET A 368 10.42 4.96 6.31
C MET A 368 11.40 5.68 5.37
N ASP A 369 11.29 5.36 4.09
CA ASP A 369 12.03 6.07 3.05
C ASP A 369 11.37 7.43 2.77
N PRO A 370 12.15 8.52 2.58
CA PRO A 370 11.56 9.81 2.25
C PRO A 370 10.95 9.89 0.85
N SER A 371 11.27 8.96 -0.07
CA SER A 371 10.68 8.89 -1.41
C SER A 371 9.45 7.99 -1.44
N MET A 372 8.30 8.57 -1.78
CA MET A 372 7.03 7.87 -1.73
C MET A 372 6.00 8.44 -2.72
N LEU A 373 4.98 7.64 -3.00
CA LEU A 373 3.84 7.94 -3.83
C LEU A 373 2.58 7.99 -2.96
N LEU A 374 2.04 9.18 -2.75
CA LEU A 374 0.78 9.39 -2.02
C LEU A 374 -0.40 9.16 -2.96
N GLY A 375 -1.43 8.45 -2.50
CA GLY A 375 -2.66 8.20 -3.26
C GLY A 375 -3.90 8.78 -2.60
N PHE A 376 -4.71 9.54 -3.35
CA PHE A 376 -6.02 10.02 -2.90
C PHE A 376 -7.09 9.78 -3.98
N LEU A 377 -8.25 9.24 -3.59
CA LEU A 377 -9.37 9.03 -4.49
C LEU A 377 -10.45 10.10 -4.26
N ILE A 378 -10.79 10.81 -5.32
CA ILE A 378 -11.84 11.82 -5.33
C ILE A 378 -12.98 11.34 -6.22
N ARG A 379 -14.15 11.06 -5.63
CA ARG A 379 -15.31 10.50 -6.35
C ARG A 379 -16.30 11.56 -6.83
N SER A 380 -16.29 12.74 -6.20
CA SER A 380 -17.18 13.84 -6.56
C SER A 380 -16.53 15.20 -6.36
N GLU A 381 -17.17 16.25 -6.88
CA GLU A 381 -16.73 17.63 -6.70
C GLU A 381 -16.84 18.08 -5.22
N GLU A 382 -17.78 17.51 -4.46
CA GLU A 382 -17.90 17.73 -3.02
C GLU A 382 -16.73 17.11 -2.27
N GLU A 383 -16.32 15.89 -2.65
CA GLU A 383 -15.12 15.25 -2.09
C GLU A 383 -13.85 16.04 -2.42
N TRP A 384 -13.74 16.59 -3.64
CA TRP A 384 -12.65 17.50 -4.03
C TRP A 384 -12.58 18.70 -3.09
N LYS A 385 -13.70 19.41 -2.92
CA LYS A 385 -13.78 20.60 -2.05
C LYS A 385 -13.48 20.27 -0.60
N ALA A 386 -13.90 19.10 -0.12
CA ALA A 386 -13.59 18.64 1.24
C ALA A 386 -12.10 18.35 1.41
N TRP A 387 -11.51 17.60 0.48
CA TRP A 387 -10.08 17.26 0.49
C TRP A 387 -9.20 18.51 0.37
N ARG A 388 -9.54 19.45 -0.53
CA ARG A 388 -8.84 20.74 -0.69
C ARG A 388 -8.80 21.52 0.63
N ARG A 389 -9.95 21.65 1.32
CA ARG A 389 -10.02 22.32 2.62
C ARG A 389 -9.17 21.63 3.68
N GLU A 390 -9.14 20.29 3.67
CA GLU A 390 -8.31 19.49 4.59
C GLU A 390 -6.82 19.74 4.36
N VAL A 391 -6.37 19.75 3.10
CA VAL A 391 -4.96 19.96 2.74
C VAL A 391 -4.50 21.40 2.99
N GLU A 392 -5.36 22.39 2.75
CA GLU A 392 -5.05 23.81 2.94
C GLU A 392 -5.06 24.25 4.42
N ASP A 393 -5.64 23.45 5.32
CA ASP A 393 -5.70 23.76 6.75
C ASP A 393 -4.32 23.59 7.42
N LYS A 394 -3.61 24.71 7.50
CA LYS A 394 -2.27 24.78 8.11
C LYS A 394 -2.26 24.47 9.60
N GLU A 395 -3.38 24.60 10.31
CA GLU A 395 -3.42 24.28 11.74
C GLU A 395 -3.41 22.77 11.97
N ARG A 396 -3.92 21.99 11.01
CA ARG A 396 -3.90 20.52 11.11
C ARG A 396 -2.48 19.96 11.12
N VAL A 397 -1.57 20.54 10.35
CA VAL A 397 -0.20 20.01 10.21
C VAL A 397 0.76 20.50 11.29
N LYS A 398 0.31 21.41 12.18
CA LYS A 398 1.11 21.89 13.31
C LYS A 398 1.04 20.91 14.48
N GLY A 399 2.19 20.59 15.05
CA GLY A 399 2.30 19.85 16.30
C GLY A 399 1.99 20.72 17.52
N GLU A 400 2.04 20.10 18.70
CA GLU A 400 1.85 20.79 19.99
C GLU A 400 2.87 21.93 20.20
N ASP A 401 4.04 21.83 19.57
CA ASP A 401 5.09 22.85 19.57
C ASP A 401 4.87 23.98 18.55
N GLY A 402 3.74 23.94 17.82
CA GLY A 402 3.38 24.88 16.76
C GLY A 402 4.20 24.72 15.48
N LYS A 403 5.07 23.70 15.39
CA LYS A 403 5.89 23.43 14.21
C LYS A 403 5.25 22.34 13.36
N GLY A 404 5.42 22.45 12.05
CA GLY A 404 4.92 21.48 11.10
C GLY A 404 4.71 22.10 9.74
N LYS A 405 4.80 21.28 8.70
CA LYS A 405 4.64 21.71 7.31
C LYS A 405 3.77 20.71 6.56
N GLY A 406 2.85 21.24 5.74
CA GLY A 406 2.09 20.43 4.81
C GLY A 406 3.00 19.77 3.78
N ILE A 407 2.58 18.59 3.31
CA ILE A 407 3.28 17.81 2.28
C ILE A 407 2.54 17.82 0.93
N VAL A 408 1.37 18.45 0.86
CA VAL A 408 0.61 18.66 -0.36
C VAL A 408 0.18 20.13 -0.38
N HIS A 409 0.25 20.75 -1.55
CA HIS A 409 -0.15 22.14 -1.74
C HIS A 409 -1.13 22.22 -2.91
N VAL A 410 -2.24 22.92 -2.71
CA VAL A 410 -3.24 23.12 -3.77
C VAL A 410 -3.15 24.56 -4.29
N HIS A 411 -3.14 24.70 -5.60
CA HIS A 411 -3.07 25.96 -6.32
C HIS A 411 -4.24 26.04 -7.30
N ASP A 412 -4.70 27.25 -7.63
CA ASP A 412 -5.84 27.40 -8.54
C ASP A 412 -5.47 27.11 -10.00
N LYS A 413 -4.24 27.45 -10.41
CA LYS A 413 -3.77 27.31 -11.80
C LYS A 413 -2.35 26.80 -11.89
N GLU A 414 -2.10 25.94 -12.87
CA GLU A 414 -0.74 25.52 -13.22
C GLU A 414 0.03 26.69 -13.86
N PRO A 415 1.26 26.99 -13.40
CA PRO A 415 2.10 28.02 -14.00
C PRO A 415 2.31 27.73 -15.49
N SER A 416 2.26 28.77 -16.31
CA SER A 416 2.65 28.65 -17.71
C SER A 416 4.16 28.38 -17.83
N MET A 417 4.59 27.79 -18.95
CA MET A 417 6.00 27.46 -19.20
C MET A 417 6.93 28.68 -19.05
N ASP A 418 6.44 29.88 -19.39
CA ASP A 418 7.19 31.13 -19.28
C ASP A 418 7.36 31.54 -17.80
N GLU A 419 6.29 31.44 -17.00
CA GLU A 419 6.33 31.71 -15.55
C GLU A 419 7.16 30.65 -14.78
N GLU A 420 7.21 29.41 -15.27
CA GLU A 420 8.03 28.36 -14.68
C GLU A 420 9.53 28.59 -14.96
N ALA A 421 9.87 29.09 -16.15
CA ALA A 421 11.23 29.50 -16.49
C ALA A 421 11.69 30.66 -15.59
N GLU A 422 10.86 31.70 -15.43
CA GLU A 422 11.13 32.83 -14.53
C GLU A 422 11.27 32.37 -13.07
N ARG A 423 10.45 31.41 -12.60
CA ARG A 423 10.57 30.85 -11.25
C ARG A 423 11.86 30.06 -11.07
N ARG A 424 12.27 29.26 -12.06
CA ARG A 424 13.55 28.51 -11.99
C ARG A 424 14.74 29.46 -11.99
N GLU A 425 14.71 30.50 -12.81
CA GLU A 425 15.73 31.55 -12.84
C GLU A 425 15.81 32.28 -11.50
N ALA A 426 14.67 32.66 -10.90
CA ALA A 426 14.63 33.29 -9.58
C ALA A 426 15.12 32.37 -8.44
N VAL A 427 14.87 31.06 -8.52
CA VAL A 427 15.40 30.10 -7.52
C VAL A 427 16.91 29.94 -7.65
N ASP A 428 17.45 29.94 -8.88
CA ASP A 428 18.89 29.85 -9.13
C ASP A 428 19.61 31.13 -8.68
N GLU A 429 19.02 32.31 -8.91
CA GLU A 429 19.54 33.59 -8.42
C GLU A 429 19.64 33.62 -6.88
N VAL A 430 18.64 33.09 -6.16
CA VAL A 430 18.64 33.05 -4.68
C VAL A 430 19.66 32.04 -4.13
N VAL A 431 20.02 30.98 -4.88
CA VAL A 431 21.05 30.01 -4.48
C VAL A 431 22.48 30.53 -4.76
N SER A 432 22.63 31.52 -5.65
CA SER A 432 23.95 32.06 -6.04
C SER A 432 24.52 33.16 -5.12
N CYS A 433 23.79 33.61 -4.09
CA CYS A 433 24.14 34.82 -3.33
C CYS A 433 24.82 34.59 -1.96
N ASP A 434 25.15 33.36 -1.55
CA ASP A 434 25.70 33.09 -0.20
C ASP A 434 27.11 32.47 -0.18
N ASP A 435 27.89 32.58 -1.27
CA ASP A 435 29.22 31.98 -1.34
C ASP A 435 30.27 32.93 -1.98
N SER A 436 30.38 34.14 -1.44
CA SER A 436 31.64 34.92 -1.48
C SER A 436 31.47 36.19 -0.65
N ASP A 437 32.02 36.21 0.55
CA ASP A 437 32.72 37.37 1.14
C ASP A 437 33.09 37.07 2.60
N ASP A 438 34.20 36.34 2.82
CA ASP A 438 35.03 36.59 4.01
C ASP A 438 36.42 35.94 3.86
N GLU A 439 37.31 36.58 3.08
CA GLU A 439 38.73 36.54 3.38
C GLU A 439 39.34 37.91 3.09
N THR A 440 39.24 38.82 4.07
CA THR A 440 40.32 39.77 4.34
C THR A 440 40.19 40.37 5.74
N VAL A 441 41.18 40.13 6.61
CA VAL A 441 41.94 41.14 7.40
C VAL A 441 42.57 40.51 8.67
N MET A 442 43.91 40.40 8.59
CA MET A 442 44.95 40.69 9.61
C MET A 442 45.02 39.91 10.93
N GLY A 443 46.19 39.27 11.11
CA GLY A 443 46.79 38.82 12.37
C GLY A 443 48.17 38.24 12.14
#